data_AF-A0A858RFQ3-F1
#
_entry.id   AF-A0A858RFQ3-F1
#
_cell.length_a   1.000
_cell.length_b   1.000
_cell.length_c   1.000
_cell.angle_alpha   90.00
_cell.angle_beta   90.00
_cell.angle_gamma   90.00
#
_symmetry.space_group_name_H-M   'P 1'
#
loop_
_entity.id
_entity.type
_entity.pdbx_description
1 polymer ?
#
loop_
_entity_poly.entity_id
_entity_poly.type
_entity_poly.pdbx_seq_one_letter_code
_entity_poly.pdbx_strand_id
1 'polypeptide(L)'
;MTKLLLLGLVALPLAATSAHAQGTRKLDKRFLKADIDNNNALSPLEFQATQGKRVSAAYSRFRFNRADTDENGAISLNEFRASKAGTTNGKASRLDIFLTADLNDDDELSPDEYIDTLPPRVAYPKAIRSFDKRDKDDNGGLSPREFGIRRFPL
;
A
#
# COMPACT_ATOMS: atom_id res chain seq x y z
N MET A 1 -5.15 60.16 -9.50
CA MET A 1 -5.11 59.26 -8.32
C MET A 1 -5.09 57.82 -8.79
N THR A 2 -3.94 57.14 -8.72
CA THR A 2 -3.82 55.69 -8.41
C THR A 2 -2.33 55.33 -8.35
N LYS A 3 -1.93 54.78 -7.19
CA LYS A 3 -0.61 54.18 -6.90
C LYS A 3 -0.52 52.82 -7.58
N LEU A 4 0.69 52.39 -7.93
CA LEU A 4 1.07 50.98 -7.77
C LEU A 4 2.57 50.88 -7.41
N LEU A 5 2.83 50.50 -6.17
CA LEU A 5 4.13 50.17 -5.60
C LEU A 5 4.37 48.68 -5.84
N LEU A 6 5.39 48.32 -6.60
CA LEU A 6 5.84 46.93 -6.74
C LEU A 6 6.83 46.63 -5.59
N LEU A 7 6.40 45.86 -4.59
CA LEU A 7 7.27 45.32 -3.55
C LEU A 7 7.94 44.05 -4.09
N GLY A 8 9.27 44.07 -4.22
CA GLY A 8 10.08 42.90 -4.54
C GLY A 8 10.19 41.97 -3.34
N LEU A 9 9.75 40.72 -3.51
CA LEU A 9 9.88 39.66 -2.51
C LEU A 9 11.21 38.95 -2.70
N VAL A 10 12.15 39.14 -1.77
CA VAL A 10 13.44 38.44 -1.71
C VAL A 10 13.20 37.01 -1.23
N ALA A 11 13.50 36.02 -2.07
CA ALA A 11 13.44 34.61 -1.70
C ALA A 11 14.70 34.22 -0.89
N LEU A 12 14.51 33.86 0.37
CA LEU A 12 15.52 33.24 1.23
C LEU A 12 15.63 31.74 0.93
N PRO A 13 16.82 31.17 0.68
CA PRO A 13 16.96 29.74 0.48
C PRO A 13 16.90 29.01 1.84
N LEU A 14 15.88 28.17 2.00
CA LEU A 14 15.71 27.32 3.18
C LEU A 14 16.71 26.15 3.09
N ALA A 15 17.81 26.23 3.85
CA ALA A 15 18.77 25.14 3.96
C ALA A 15 18.15 23.96 4.72
N ALA A 16 17.72 22.92 4.00
CA ALA A 16 17.19 21.70 4.58
C ALA A 16 18.30 20.88 5.26
N THR A 17 18.03 20.50 6.51
CA THR A 17 18.94 19.93 7.52
C THR A 17 19.42 18.50 7.20
N SER A 18 20.69 18.22 7.49
CA SER A 18 21.44 17.00 7.14
C SER A 18 20.94 15.66 7.74
N ALA A 19 20.04 15.68 8.73
CA ALA A 19 19.43 14.47 9.27
C ALA A 19 18.37 13.85 8.32
N HIS A 20 17.69 14.69 7.52
CA HIS A 20 16.83 14.23 6.42
C HIS A 20 17.64 13.54 5.33
N ALA A 21 18.91 13.92 5.12
CA ALA A 21 19.75 13.40 4.05
C ALA A 21 20.24 11.95 4.26
N GLN A 22 20.29 11.43 5.49
CA GLN A 22 20.75 10.05 5.77
C GLN A 22 19.60 9.03 5.76
N GLY A 23 18.43 9.40 6.31
CA GLY A 23 17.23 8.55 6.28
C GLY A 23 16.66 8.35 4.87
N THR A 24 16.77 9.38 4.02
CA THR A 24 16.38 9.33 2.60
C THR A 24 17.27 8.39 1.79
N ARG A 25 18.60 8.41 1.96
CA ARG A 25 19.52 7.56 1.18
C ARG A 25 19.19 6.06 1.17
N LYS A 26 18.75 5.49 2.29
CA LYS A 26 18.35 4.06 2.34
C LYS A 26 17.03 3.81 1.62
N LEU A 27 16.07 4.74 1.75
CA LEU A 27 14.79 4.66 1.05
C LEU A 27 14.98 4.85 -0.44
N ASP A 28 15.80 5.80 -0.86
CA ASP A 28 16.15 6.05 -2.26
C ASP A 28 16.77 4.81 -2.91
N LYS A 29 17.72 4.16 -2.24
CA LYS A 29 18.30 2.91 -2.75
C LYS A 29 17.27 1.79 -2.88
N ARG A 30 16.30 1.71 -1.97
CA ARG A 30 15.24 0.71 -2.02
C ARG A 30 14.24 1.01 -3.14
N PHE A 31 13.94 2.29 -3.34
CA PHE A 31 13.12 2.79 -4.44
C PHE A 31 13.78 2.44 -5.78
N LEU A 32 15.02 2.90 -6.01
CA LEU A 32 15.76 2.66 -7.25
C LEU A 32 15.99 1.19 -7.56
N LYS A 33 16.07 0.33 -6.53
CA LYS A 33 16.17 -1.12 -6.73
C LYS A 33 14.85 -1.74 -7.17
N ALA A 34 13.73 -1.15 -6.76
CA ALA A 34 12.40 -1.65 -7.05
C ALA A 34 11.82 -1.09 -8.35
N ASP A 35 12.23 0.12 -8.76
CA ASP A 35 11.92 0.75 -10.04
C ASP A 35 12.66 0.01 -11.16
N ILE A 36 12.02 -1.02 -11.72
CA ILE A 36 12.64 -1.94 -12.69
C ILE A 36 12.68 -1.30 -14.07
N ASP A 37 11.64 -0.54 -14.42
CA ASP A 37 11.53 0.12 -15.72
C ASP A 37 12.21 1.49 -15.78
N ASN A 38 12.69 2.00 -14.63
CA ASN A 38 13.38 3.29 -14.45
C ASN A 38 12.50 4.50 -14.82
N ASN A 39 11.18 4.40 -14.59
CA ASN A 39 10.25 5.49 -14.89
C ASN A 39 10.17 6.55 -13.76
N ASN A 40 10.95 6.39 -12.67
CA ASN A 40 10.96 7.23 -11.47
C ASN A 40 9.66 7.20 -10.65
N ALA A 41 8.90 6.14 -10.79
CA ALA A 41 7.72 5.81 -10.00
C ALA A 41 7.72 4.31 -9.69
N LEU A 42 6.98 3.89 -8.66
CA LEU A 42 6.77 2.48 -8.39
C LEU A 42 5.34 2.11 -8.73
N SER A 43 5.17 1.16 -9.64
CA SER A 43 3.91 0.45 -9.81
C SER A 43 3.57 -0.36 -8.54
N PRO A 44 2.32 -0.84 -8.38
CA PRO A 44 1.94 -1.68 -7.25
C PRO A 44 2.83 -2.91 -7.06
N LEU A 45 3.27 -3.54 -8.17
CA LEU A 45 4.12 -4.73 -8.14
C LEU A 45 5.55 -4.40 -7.70
N GLU A 46 6.11 -3.30 -8.21
CA GLU A 46 7.43 -2.82 -7.81
C GLU A 46 7.44 -2.38 -6.35
N PHE A 47 6.40 -1.67 -5.92
CA PHE A 47 6.23 -1.29 -4.53
C PHE A 47 6.13 -2.52 -3.61
N GLN A 48 5.44 -3.59 -4.04
CA GLN A 48 5.38 -4.84 -3.29
C GLN A 48 6.76 -5.47 -3.11
N ALA A 49 7.64 -5.40 -4.11
CA ALA A 49 9.02 -5.88 -4.01
C ALA A 49 9.84 -5.11 -2.96
N THR A 50 9.45 -3.87 -2.65
CA THR A 50 10.04 -3.17 -1.53
C THR A 50 9.63 -3.83 -0.20
N GLN A 51 8.41 -4.36 -0.06
CA GLN A 51 7.84 -4.84 1.20
C GLN A 51 8.52 -6.11 1.74
N GLY A 52 8.38 -6.34 3.05
CA GLY A 52 8.98 -7.51 3.69
C GLY A 52 8.22 -8.81 3.36
N LYS A 53 8.90 -9.96 3.35
CA LYS A 53 8.33 -11.31 3.07
C LYS A 53 7.16 -11.75 3.98
N ARG A 54 6.87 -10.99 5.03
CA ARG A 54 5.77 -11.23 5.97
C ARG A 54 4.52 -10.39 5.67
N VAL A 55 4.63 -9.44 4.75
CA VAL A 55 3.54 -8.57 4.30
C VAL A 55 2.82 -9.28 3.16
N SER A 56 1.50 -9.44 3.28
CA SER A 56 0.67 -10.03 2.23
C SER A 56 0.48 -9.06 1.06
N ALA A 57 0.00 -9.56 -0.08
CA ALA A 57 -0.23 -8.71 -1.25
C ALA A 57 -1.33 -7.67 -0.99
N ALA A 58 -2.42 -8.05 -0.33
CA ALA A 58 -3.48 -7.14 0.09
C ALA A 58 -2.96 -6.05 1.06
N TYR A 59 -2.11 -6.42 2.03
CA TYR A 59 -1.51 -5.44 2.93
C TYR A 59 -0.54 -4.49 2.20
N SER A 60 0.19 -5.01 1.22
CA SER A 60 1.06 -4.20 0.36
C SER A 60 0.24 -3.19 -0.45
N ARG A 61 -0.87 -3.61 -1.05
CA ARG A 61 -1.81 -2.74 -1.76
C ARG A 61 -2.43 -1.69 -0.85
N PHE A 62 -2.84 -2.05 0.36
CA PHE A 62 -3.32 -1.06 1.35
C PHE A 62 -2.27 0.02 1.62
N ARG A 63 -1.00 -0.38 1.80
CA ARG A 63 0.11 0.56 1.98
C ARG A 63 0.38 1.41 0.75
N PHE A 64 0.21 0.83 -0.42
CA PHE A 64 0.37 1.49 -1.71
C PHE A 64 -0.65 2.63 -1.83
N ASN A 65 -1.94 2.31 -1.71
CA ASN A 65 -3.04 3.27 -1.84
C ASN A 65 -2.95 4.41 -0.80
N ARG A 66 -2.37 4.15 0.36
CA ARG A 66 -2.15 5.18 1.39
C ARG A 66 -0.93 6.05 1.11
N ALA A 67 0.04 5.54 0.35
CA ALA A 67 1.29 6.25 0.04
C ALA A 67 1.18 7.05 -1.25
N ASP A 68 0.40 6.56 -2.22
CA ASP A 68 -0.02 7.26 -3.43
C ASP A 68 -1.03 8.36 -3.05
N THR A 69 -0.53 9.57 -2.81
CA THR A 69 -1.31 10.68 -2.27
C THR A 69 -1.96 11.54 -3.33
N ASP A 70 -1.43 11.50 -4.55
CA ASP A 70 -2.04 12.15 -5.71
C ASP A 70 -2.96 11.21 -6.51
N GLU A 71 -3.08 9.94 -6.08
CA GLU A 71 -3.98 8.92 -6.61
C GLU A 71 -3.74 8.63 -8.10
N ASN A 72 -2.48 8.77 -8.54
CA ASN A 72 -2.11 8.59 -9.94
C ASN A 72 -1.85 7.11 -10.33
N GLY A 73 -1.90 6.19 -9.36
CA GLY A 73 -1.67 4.76 -9.56
C GLY A 73 -0.20 4.35 -9.52
N ALA A 74 0.72 5.25 -9.13
CA ALA A 74 2.15 5.02 -9.00
C ALA A 74 2.77 5.85 -7.88
N ILE A 75 3.70 5.27 -7.12
CA ILE A 75 4.33 5.98 -6.01
C ILE A 75 5.58 6.71 -6.50
N SER A 76 5.57 8.04 -6.40
CA SER A 76 6.76 8.85 -6.63
C SER A 76 7.81 8.67 -5.51
N LEU A 77 9.06 9.05 -5.77
CA LEU A 77 10.11 9.02 -4.74
C LEU A 77 9.76 9.88 -3.52
N ASN A 78 9.06 11.01 -3.72
CA ASN A 78 8.66 11.90 -2.63
C ASN A 78 7.60 11.26 -1.74
N GLU A 79 6.60 10.61 -2.32
CA GLU A 79 5.58 9.84 -1.61
C GLU A 79 6.17 8.62 -0.89
N PHE A 80 7.10 7.92 -1.53
CA PHE A 80 7.83 6.82 -0.92
C PHE A 80 8.62 7.26 0.32
N ARG A 81 9.24 8.45 0.26
CA ARG A 81 9.97 9.05 1.40
C ARG A 81 9.00 9.48 2.50
N ALA A 82 7.95 10.22 2.15
CA ALA A 82 6.97 10.75 3.09
C ALA A 82 6.28 9.63 3.87
N SER A 83 5.88 8.56 3.19
CA SER A 83 5.24 7.38 3.79
C SER A 83 6.23 6.41 4.47
N LYS A 84 7.54 6.68 4.41
CA LYS A 84 8.62 5.75 4.80
C LYS A 84 8.40 4.35 4.23
N ALA A 85 8.22 4.26 2.91
CA ALA A 85 7.87 3.05 2.16
C ALA A 85 6.55 2.40 2.61
N GLY A 86 5.54 3.24 2.87
CA GLY A 86 4.21 2.82 3.34
C GLY A 86 4.13 2.35 4.79
N THR A 87 5.13 2.60 5.63
CA THR A 87 5.14 2.10 7.03
C THR A 87 4.54 3.05 8.05
N THR A 88 4.38 4.34 7.72
CA THR A 88 3.84 5.36 8.65
C THR A 88 2.33 5.55 8.57
N ASN A 89 1.67 5.00 7.55
CA ASN A 89 0.26 5.32 7.24
C ASN A 89 -0.75 4.41 7.99
N GLY A 90 -0.40 4.03 9.22
CA GLY A 90 -1.22 3.17 10.07
C GLY A 90 -1.07 1.67 9.77
N LYS A 91 -1.82 0.85 10.51
CA LYS A 91 -1.93 -0.59 10.29
C LYS A 91 -3.29 -0.89 9.70
N ALA A 92 -3.32 -1.66 8.62
CA ALA A 92 -4.57 -2.18 8.07
C ALA A 92 -5.32 -2.98 9.14
N SER A 93 -6.61 -2.68 9.31
CA SER A 93 -7.54 -3.53 10.02
C SER A 93 -7.85 -4.79 9.20
N ARG A 94 -8.56 -5.76 9.80
CA ARG A 94 -9.00 -6.93 9.05
C ARG A 94 -10.00 -6.55 7.94
N LEU A 95 -10.83 -5.55 8.18
CA LEU A 95 -11.77 -5.02 7.19
C LEU A 95 -11.03 -4.39 6.02
N ASP A 96 -10.00 -3.57 6.30
CA ASP A 96 -9.18 -2.97 5.22
C ASP A 96 -8.53 -4.06 4.34
N ILE A 97 -8.04 -5.15 4.96
CA ILE A 97 -7.44 -6.25 4.21
C ILE A 97 -8.47 -7.01 3.38
N PHE A 98 -9.69 -7.18 3.90
CA PHE A 98 -10.78 -7.80 3.15
C PHE A 98 -11.13 -6.96 1.93
N LEU A 99 -11.46 -5.67 2.13
CA LEU A 99 -11.84 -4.75 1.06
C LEU A 99 -10.72 -4.51 0.04
N THR A 100 -9.46 -4.63 0.44
CA THR A 100 -8.34 -4.51 -0.51
C THR A 100 -8.08 -5.80 -1.30
N ALA A 101 -8.54 -6.94 -0.78
CA ALA A 101 -8.36 -8.25 -1.40
C ALA A 101 -9.53 -8.64 -2.29
N ASP A 102 -10.74 -8.17 -2.00
CA ASP A 102 -11.92 -8.24 -2.86
C ASP A 102 -11.67 -7.34 -4.08
N LEU A 103 -11.30 -7.93 -5.22
CA LEU A 103 -10.88 -7.19 -6.41
C LEU A 103 -12.03 -6.97 -7.39
N ASN A 104 -13.06 -7.80 -7.31
CA ASN A 104 -14.26 -7.71 -8.12
C ASN A 104 -15.40 -6.97 -7.39
N ASP A 105 -15.20 -6.56 -6.14
CA ASP A 105 -16.16 -5.85 -5.29
C ASP A 105 -17.48 -6.62 -5.14
N ASP A 106 -17.40 -7.96 -4.99
CA ASP A 106 -18.58 -8.82 -4.84
C ASP A 106 -18.94 -9.15 -3.38
N ASP A 107 -18.28 -8.48 -2.43
CA ASP A 107 -18.42 -8.66 -0.98
C ASP A 107 -18.05 -10.07 -0.48
N GLU A 108 -17.37 -10.87 -1.31
CA GLU A 108 -16.80 -12.16 -0.96
C GLU A 108 -15.32 -12.23 -1.36
N LEU A 109 -14.55 -13.13 -0.74
CA LEU A 109 -13.21 -13.45 -1.24
C LEU A 109 -13.25 -14.78 -1.93
N SER A 110 -12.92 -14.81 -3.22
CA SER A 110 -12.58 -16.04 -3.92
C SER A 110 -11.29 -16.67 -3.34
N PRO A 111 -10.95 -17.93 -3.70
CA PRO A 111 -9.71 -18.56 -3.25
C PRO A 111 -8.44 -17.76 -3.60
N ASP A 112 -8.41 -17.14 -4.79
CA ASP A 112 -7.26 -16.36 -5.27
C ASP A 112 -7.12 -15.04 -4.48
N GLU A 113 -8.23 -14.34 -4.25
CA GLU A 113 -8.27 -13.13 -3.43
C GLU A 113 -7.92 -13.42 -1.96
N TYR A 114 -8.40 -14.54 -1.43
CA TYR A 114 -8.04 -14.98 -0.09
C TYR A 114 -6.54 -15.22 0.06
N ILE A 115 -5.89 -15.82 -0.95
CA ILE A 115 -4.43 -16.04 -0.95
C ILE A 115 -3.68 -14.72 -0.81
N ASP A 116 -4.18 -13.64 -1.41
CA ASP A 116 -3.59 -12.31 -1.32
C ASP A 116 -3.64 -11.69 0.08
N THR A 117 -4.53 -12.19 0.96
CA THR A 117 -4.58 -11.81 2.37
C THR A 117 -3.45 -12.47 3.19
N LEU A 118 -2.83 -13.53 2.66
CA LEU A 118 -1.81 -14.34 3.36
C LEU A 118 -0.39 -13.88 3.02
N PRO A 119 0.58 -14.06 3.94
CA PRO A 119 1.97 -13.81 3.62
C PRO A 119 2.47 -14.72 2.48
N PRO A 120 3.34 -14.25 1.55
CA PRO A 120 3.81 -15.02 0.40
C PRO A 120 4.52 -16.34 0.73
N ARG A 121 4.96 -16.52 1.97
CA ARG A 121 5.56 -17.77 2.47
C ARG A 121 4.56 -18.89 2.74
N VAL A 122 3.26 -18.62 2.71
CA VAL A 122 2.23 -19.64 2.89
C VAL A 122 2.10 -20.41 1.58
N ALA A 123 2.38 -21.71 1.62
CA ALA A 123 2.25 -22.57 0.45
C ALA A 123 0.79 -22.67 0.00
N TYR A 124 0.57 -22.69 -1.32
CA TYR A 124 -0.76 -22.75 -1.93
C TYR A 124 -1.67 -23.85 -1.35
N PRO A 125 -1.24 -25.13 -1.21
CA PRO A 125 -2.10 -26.17 -0.64
C PRO A 125 -2.48 -25.94 0.83
N LYS A 126 -1.73 -25.11 1.56
CA LYS A 126 -2.07 -24.70 2.93
C LYS A 126 -3.04 -23.53 2.94
N ALA A 127 -2.94 -22.62 1.96
CA ALA A 127 -3.89 -21.54 1.79
C ALA A 127 -5.28 -22.10 1.45
N ILE A 128 -5.37 -22.98 0.45
CA ILE A 128 -6.64 -23.62 0.04
C ILE A 128 -7.30 -24.38 1.20
N ARG A 129 -6.55 -25.25 1.92
CA ARG A 129 -7.11 -25.93 3.11
C ARG A 129 -7.60 -24.97 4.21
N SER A 130 -7.02 -23.77 4.30
CA SER A 130 -7.47 -22.76 5.25
C SER A 130 -8.70 -22.00 4.73
N PHE A 131 -8.83 -21.85 3.42
CA PHE A 131 -10.01 -21.33 2.74
C PHE A 131 -11.20 -22.26 2.99
N ASP A 132 -11.09 -23.54 2.60
CA ASP A 132 -12.17 -24.54 2.73
C ASP A 132 -12.63 -24.70 4.18
N LYS A 133 -11.75 -24.47 5.16
CA LYS A 133 -12.12 -24.54 6.58
C LYS A 133 -12.99 -23.34 7.01
N ARG A 134 -12.82 -22.19 6.35
CA ARG A 134 -13.51 -20.93 6.66
C ARG A 134 -14.82 -20.81 5.91
N ASP A 135 -14.85 -21.23 4.65
CA ASP A 135 -16.06 -21.37 3.85
C ASP A 135 -16.98 -22.37 4.58
N LYS A 136 -18.02 -21.85 5.22
CA LYS A 136 -18.90 -22.62 6.12
C LYS A 136 -20.18 -23.04 5.45
N ASP A 137 -20.61 -22.30 4.45
CA ASP A 137 -21.74 -22.63 3.62
C ASP A 137 -21.36 -23.32 2.30
N ASP A 138 -20.05 -23.55 2.09
CA ASP A 138 -19.46 -24.24 0.93
C ASP A 138 -19.87 -23.54 -0.40
N ASN A 139 -20.01 -22.21 -0.38
CA ASN A 139 -20.46 -21.43 -1.54
C ASN A 139 -19.31 -21.08 -2.50
N GLY A 140 -18.05 -21.36 -2.12
CA GLY A 140 -16.87 -21.07 -2.93
C GLY A 140 -16.31 -19.65 -2.76
N GLY A 141 -16.85 -18.87 -1.82
CA GLY A 141 -16.40 -17.54 -1.41
C GLY A 141 -16.23 -17.46 0.10
N LEU A 142 -15.54 -16.43 0.58
CA LEU A 142 -15.53 -16.09 2.01
C LEU A 142 -16.23 -14.78 2.24
N SER A 143 -17.38 -14.83 2.90
CA SER A 143 -18.04 -13.65 3.42
C SER A 143 -17.16 -12.93 4.46
N PRO A 144 -17.45 -11.65 4.78
CA PRO A 144 -16.76 -10.95 5.85
C PRO A 144 -16.82 -11.69 7.18
N ARG A 145 -17.94 -12.39 7.46
CA ARG A 145 -18.13 -13.17 8.68
C ARG A 145 -17.17 -14.35 8.78
N GLU A 146 -16.99 -15.09 7.70
CA GLU A 146 -16.09 -16.26 7.62
C GLU A 146 -14.61 -15.85 7.62
N PHE A 147 -14.33 -14.69 7.05
CA PHE A 147 -13.03 -14.04 7.20
C PHE A 147 -12.77 -13.57 8.64
N GLY A 148 -13.81 -13.49 9.48
CA GLY A 148 -13.73 -13.18 10.90
C GLY A 148 -13.94 -11.71 11.23
N ILE A 149 -14.73 -11.01 10.41
CA ILE A 149 -15.22 -9.64 10.61
C ILE A 149 -16.64 -9.74 11.16
N ARG A 150 -16.88 -9.21 12.36
CA ARG A 150 -18.20 -9.29 13.02
C ARG A 150 -19.10 -8.08 12.76
N ARG A 151 -18.50 -6.98 12.32
CA ARG A 151 -19.17 -5.72 12.00
C ARG A 151 -18.67 -5.31 10.63
N PHE A 152 -19.45 -5.63 9.62
CA PHE A 152 -19.25 -5.18 8.25
C PHE A 152 -20.29 -4.09 8.00
N PRO A 153 -19.88 -2.89 7.53
CA PRO A 153 -20.85 -1.87 7.13
C PRO A 153 -21.68 -2.42 5.96
N LEU A 154 -23.01 -2.35 6.08
CA LEU A 154 -23.96 -2.67 5.03
C LEU A 154 -24.16 -1.47 4.09
#